data_AF-A0A6B2H271-F1
#
_entry.id   AF-A0A6B2H271-F1
#
_cell.length_a   1.000
_cell.length_b   1.000
_cell.length_c   1.000
_cell.angle_alpha   90.00
_cell.angle_beta   90.00
_cell.angle_gamma   90.00
#
_symmetry.space_group_name_H-M   'P 1'
#
loop_
_entity.id
_entity.type
_entity.pdbx_description
1 polymer ?
#
loop_
_entity_poly.entity_id
_entity_poly.type
_entity_poly.pdbx_seq_one_letter_code
_entity_poly.pdbx_strand_id
1 'polypeptide(L)'
;MKTYDLAHIFESNVPFYGTMEDYEKLNEVVGHAKRKIDSSDSPRELIFESWFLFDYLIRKLLLKAFNIENYETEEFDPMYDYLPQSFDSCLKSLESLLKQQRRVYQQQLHPNTVRTYPIFTMPGSFFLYLHDKDPNLVTQFIDNLRDYELLYEAEYQGLKEKFKNEDYECDSVSRRWYDTCQNIDANWFKSIRKLNKTRNRAAHVVDAEKIYSSFGINGANKLIKLKAELIKLLDEAFFFNG
;
A
#
# COMPACT_ATOMS: atom_id res chain seq x y z
N MET A 1 -15.25 7.93 19.09
CA MET A 1 -13.98 7.18 19.15
C MET A 1 -12.96 8.02 18.40
N LYS A 2 -11.82 8.42 19.00
CA LYS A 2 -10.81 9.18 18.27
C LYS A 2 -10.11 8.20 17.32
N THR A 3 -10.18 8.45 16.02
CA THR A 3 -9.42 7.71 15.01
C THR A 3 -7.98 8.21 15.06
N TYR A 4 -7.06 7.35 15.48
CA TYR A 4 -5.65 7.67 15.58
C TYR A 4 -4.94 7.28 14.28
N ASP A 5 -4.17 8.21 13.72
CA ASP A 5 -3.27 7.95 12.60
C ASP A 5 -2.06 7.17 13.12
N LEU A 6 -2.16 5.83 13.23
CA LEU A 6 -1.14 4.92 13.83
C LEU A 6 0.11 4.69 12.99
N ALA A 7 0.31 5.63 12.14
CA ALA A 7 0.87 5.41 10.85
C ALA A 7 2.40 5.62 11.00
N HIS A 8 2.81 6.25 12.09
CA HIS A 8 4.16 6.39 12.63
C HIS A 8 4.72 5.11 13.32
N ILE A 9 3.91 4.07 13.57
CA ILE A 9 4.29 2.93 14.43
C ILE A 9 4.73 1.69 13.63
N PHE A 10 4.27 1.56 12.39
CA PHE A 10 4.57 0.41 11.56
C PHE A 10 5.97 0.54 10.92
N GLU A 11 6.75 -0.54 10.97
CA GLU A 11 7.99 -0.65 10.19
C GLU A 11 7.79 -0.21 8.73
N SER A 12 8.88 0.33 8.15
CA SER A 12 9.06 0.57 6.71
C SER A 12 8.77 -0.64 5.80
N ASN A 13 8.43 -1.78 6.40
CA ASN A 13 8.15 -3.05 5.76
C ASN A 13 6.64 -3.30 5.55
N VAL A 14 5.78 -2.45 6.11
CA VAL A 14 4.33 -2.49 5.88
C VAL A 14 3.97 -1.37 4.89
N PRO A 15 3.52 -1.67 3.66
CA PRO A 15 3.12 -0.70 2.66
C PRO A 15 1.72 -0.16 2.96
N PHE A 16 1.54 0.35 4.17
CA PHE A 16 0.27 0.83 4.64
C PHE A 16 0.39 2.26 5.16
N TYR A 17 -0.45 3.12 4.61
CA TYR A 17 -0.59 4.52 4.98
C TYR A 17 -2.06 4.76 5.31
N GLY A 18 -2.40 4.87 6.59
CA GLY A 18 -3.76 5.07 7.08
C GLY A 18 -3.90 4.81 8.58
N THR A 19 -5.14 4.75 9.06
CA THR A 19 -5.47 4.50 10.47
C THR A 19 -5.33 3.03 10.87
N MET A 20 -5.44 2.70 12.17
CA MET A 20 -5.48 1.30 12.61
C MET A 20 -6.64 0.53 11.98
N GLU A 21 -7.80 1.16 11.95
CA GLU A 21 -9.02 0.57 11.41
C GLU A 21 -8.86 0.24 9.93
N ASP A 22 -8.22 1.14 9.18
CA ASP A 22 -7.83 0.91 7.79
C ASP A 22 -6.83 -0.26 7.65
N TYR A 23 -5.87 -0.41 8.58
CA TYR A 23 -4.92 -1.51 8.58
C TYR A 23 -5.59 -2.86 8.89
N GLU A 24 -6.47 -2.90 9.88
CA GLU A 24 -7.25 -4.09 10.24
C GLU A 24 -8.13 -4.53 9.07
N LYS A 25 -8.87 -3.60 8.45
CA LYS A 25 -9.65 -3.85 7.24
C LYS A 25 -8.78 -4.37 6.11
N LEU A 26 -7.61 -3.75 5.89
CA LEU A 26 -6.69 -4.20 4.85
C LEU A 26 -6.19 -5.62 5.12
N ASN A 27 -5.75 -5.90 6.34
CA ASN A 27 -5.25 -7.21 6.76
C ASN A 27 -6.34 -8.28 6.65
N GLU A 28 -7.59 -7.95 6.98
CA GLU A 28 -8.74 -8.83 6.80
C GLU A 28 -8.97 -9.17 5.32
N VAL A 29 -9.02 -8.15 4.46
CA VAL A 29 -9.21 -8.31 3.00
C VAL A 29 -8.09 -9.13 2.37
N VAL A 30 -6.83 -8.85 2.74
CA VAL A 30 -5.66 -9.60 2.26
C VAL A 30 -5.69 -11.04 2.78
N GLY A 31 -5.99 -11.24 4.06
CA GLY A 31 -6.12 -12.55 4.66
C GLY A 31 -7.23 -13.38 4.01
N HIS A 32 -8.37 -12.76 3.67
CA HIS A 32 -9.44 -13.40 2.92
C HIS A 32 -8.97 -13.83 1.54
N ALA A 33 -8.36 -12.93 0.77
CA ALA A 33 -7.87 -13.24 -0.57
C ALA A 33 -6.83 -14.36 -0.57
N LYS A 34 -5.87 -14.35 0.37
CA LYS A 34 -4.88 -15.44 0.52
C LYS A 34 -5.55 -16.78 0.81
N ARG A 35 -6.51 -16.83 1.74
CA ARG A 35 -7.28 -18.07 2.03
C ARG A 35 -8.05 -18.56 0.81
N LYS A 36 -8.64 -17.65 0.04
CA LYS A 36 -9.34 -18.00 -1.22
C LYS A 36 -8.37 -18.52 -2.28
N ILE A 37 -7.20 -17.92 -2.40
CA ILE A 37 -6.16 -18.38 -3.32
C ILE A 37 -5.69 -19.78 -2.95
N ASP A 38 -5.48 -20.06 -1.66
CA ASP A 38 -5.03 -21.37 -1.20
C ASP A 38 -6.10 -22.45 -1.39
N SER A 39 -7.36 -22.14 -1.10
CA SER A 39 -8.46 -23.12 -1.12
C SER A 39 -9.13 -23.35 -2.48
N SER A 40 -9.05 -22.41 -3.43
CA SER A 40 -9.69 -22.57 -4.74
C SER A 40 -8.88 -23.42 -5.70
N ASP A 41 -9.54 -24.33 -6.41
CA ASP A 41 -8.95 -25.12 -7.50
C ASP A 41 -9.26 -24.52 -8.89
N SER A 42 -10.00 -23.42 -8.93
CA SER A 42 -10.44 -22.76 -10.14
C SER A 42 -9.45 -21.65 -10.52
N PRO A 43 -8.62 -21.81 -11.58
CA PRO A 43 -7.69 -20.76 -11.99
C PRO A 43 -8.41 -19.46 -12.36
N ARG A 44 -9.68 -19.55 -12.75
CA ARG A 44 -10.52 -18.38 -13.01
C ARG A 44 -10.77 -17.59 -11.72
N GLU A 45 -11.20 -18.26 -10.67
CA GLU A 45 -11.43 -17.63 -9.35
C GLU A 45 -10.15 -17.03 -8.79
N LEU A 46 -9.03 -17.76 -8.88
CA LEU A 46 -7.72 -17.28 -8.43
C LEU A 46 -7.34 -15.94 -9.10
N ILE A 47 -7.54 -15.85 -10.41
CA ILE A 47 -7.25 -14.64 -11.18
C ILE A 47 -8.19 -13.49 -10.80
N PHE A 48 -9.49 -13.77 -10.62
CA PHE A 48 -10.45 -12.74 -10.23
C PHE A 48 -10.19 -12.22 -8.82
N GLU A 49 -10.02 -13.10 -7.84
CA GLU A 49 -9.75 -12.73 -6.45
C GLU A 49 -8.50 -11.85 -6.35
N SER A 50 -7.41 -12.27 -7.02
CA SER A 50 -6.18 -11.49 -7.05
C SER A 50 -6.38 -10.14 -7.74
N TRP A 51 -7.11 -10.11 -8.85
CA TRP A 51 -7.34 -8.87 -9.59
C TRP A 51 -8.20 -7.88 -8.79
N PHE A 52 -9.26 -8.33 -8.12
CA PHE A 52 -10.09 -7.48 -7.27
C PHE A 52 -9.27 -6.88 -6.13
N LEU A 53 -8.41 -7.68 -5.49
CA LEU A 53 -7.51 -7.18 -4.46
C LEU A 53 -6.57 -6.09 -5.02
N PHE A 54 -5.92 -6.31 -6.16
CA PHE A 54 -5.05 -5.28 -6.74
C PHE A 54 -5.80 -4.03 -7.20
N ASP A 55 -7.02 -4.13 -7.72
CA ASP A 55 -7.83 -2.96 -8.07
C ASP A 55 -8.12 -2.12 -6.81
N TYR A 56 -8.57 -2.76 -5.74
CA TYR A 56 -8.80 -2.12 -4.44
C TYR A 56 -7.54 -1.41 -3.92
N LEU A 57 -6.38 -2.08 -3.98
CA LEU A 57 -5.13 -1.52 -3.47
C LEU A 57 -4.65 -0.31 -4.25
N ILE A 58 -4.62 -0.40 -5.58
CA ILE A 58 -4.17 0.69 -6.42
C ILE A 58 -5.04 1.92 -6.17
N ARG A 59 -6.36 1.74 -6.05
CA ARG A 59 -7.29 2.83 -5.72
C ARG A 59 -7.04 3.40 -4.33
N LYS A 60 -6.88 2.56 -3.30
CA LYS A 60 -6.55 3.04 -1.95
C LYS A 60 -5.24 3.82 -1.95
N LEU A 61 -4.19 3.35 -2.62
CA LEU A 61 -2.92 4.07 -2.74
C LEU A 61 -3.11 5.44 -3.40
N LEU A 62 -3.92 5.55 -4.47
CA LEU A 62 -4.20 6.83 -5.11
C LEU A 62 -5.00 7.78 -4.22
N LEU A 63 -6.04 7.30 -3.53
CA LEU A 63 -6.82 8.12 -2.60
C LEU A 63 -5.93 8.70 -1.49
N LYS A 64 -5.09 7.85 -0.91
CA LYS A 64 -4.12 8.21 0.12
C LYS A 64 -3.09 9.22 -0.38
N ALA A 65 -2.59 9.06 -1.61
CA ALA A 65 -1.61 9.98 -2.21
C ALA A 65 -2.12 11.42 -2.26
N PHE A 66 -3.39 11.59 -2.61
CA PHE A 66 -4.03 12.89 -2.77
C PHE A 66 -4.85 13.33 -1.56
N ASN A 67 -4.84 12.53 -0.47
CA ASN A 67 -5.63 12.77 0.73
C ASN A 67 -7.14 12.94 0.47
N ILE A 68 -7.65 12.27 -0.58
CA ILE A 68 -9.03 12.45 -1.06
C ILE A 68 -10.04 11.63 -0.24
N GLU A 69 -9.60 10.59 0.44
CA GLU A 69 -10.47 9.77 1.29
C GLU A 69 -11.18 10.56 2.40
N ASN A 70 -10.61 11.70 2.84
CA ASN A 70 -11.23 12.55 3.87
C ASN A 70 -12.50 13.26 3.40
N TYR A 71 -12.82 13.16 2.11
CA TYR A 71 -14.03 13.70 1.52
C TYR A 71 -15.11 12.62 1.30
N GLU A 72 -14.91 11.38 1.80
CA GLU A 72 -15.91 10.32 1.73
C GLU A 72 -17.17 10.70 2.53
N THR A 73 -18.33 10.53 1.91
CA THR A 73 -19.65 10.76 2.54
C THR A 73 -20.60 9.63 2.14
N GLU A 74 -21.76 9.52 2.81
CA GLU A 74 -22.76 8.50 2.45
C GLU A 74 -23.24 8.58 0.99
N GLU A 75 -23.18 9.77 0.39
CA GLU A 75 -23.61 10.01 -1.01
C GLU A 75 -22.46 10.02 -2.01
N PHE A 76 -21.22 9.92 -1.54
CA PHE A 76 -20.03 10.07 -2.38
C PHE A 76 -18.91 9.15 -1.90
N ASP A 77 -18.59 8.15 -2.72
CA ASP A 77 -17.43 7.29 -2.53
C ASP A 77 -16.30 7.74 -3.48
N PRO A 78 -15.26 8.42 -2.97
CA PRO A 78 -14.20 8.93 -3.82
C PRO A 78 -13.44 7.83 -4.58
N MET A 79 -13.48 6.58 -4.11
CA MET A 79 -12.84 5.44 -4.77
C MET A 79 -13.44 5.15 -6.14
N TYR A 80 -14.75 5.32 -6.29
CA TYR A 80 -15.51 4.97 -7.48
C TYR A 80 -16.06 6.18 -8.23
N ASP A 81 -16.30 7.28 -7.51
CA ASP A 81 -16.87 8.51 -8.07
C ASP A 81 -15.80 9.50 -8.55
N TYR A 82 -14.61 9.51 -7.92
CA TYR A 82 -13.53 10.46 -8.27
C TYR A 82 -12.39 9.83 -9.06
N LEU A 83 -11.94 8.64 -8.66
CA LEU A 83 -10.85 7.96 -9.36
C LEU A 83 -11.28 7.44 -10.74
N PRO A 84 -10.33 7.27 -11.68
CA PRO A 84 -10.65 6.66 -12.97
C PRO A 84 -11.34 5.31 -12.81
N GLN A 85 -12.43 5.09 -13.57
CA GLN A 85 -13.16 3.82 -13.45
C GLN A 85 -12.38 2.62 -13.97
N SER A 86 -11.48 2.81 -14.93
CA SER A 86 -10.70 1.71 -15.49
C SER A 86 -9.47 1.39 -14.63
N PHE A 87 -9.24 0.09 -14.41
CA PHE A 87 -8.03 -0.44 -13.75
C PHE A 87 -6.75 0.07 -14.43
N ASP A 88 -6.70 0.05 -15.76
CA ASP A 88 -5.54 0.50 -16.52
C ASP A 88 -5.27 1.99 -16.34
N SER A 89 -6.31 2.82 -16.22
CA SER A 89 -6.18 4.23 -15.93
C SER A 89 -5.64 4.45 -14.52
N CYS A 90 -6.17 3.75 -13.51
CA CYS A 90 -5.65 3.82 -12.15
C CYS A 90 -4.18 3.39 -12.08
N LEU A 91 -3.83 2.27 -12.73
CA LEU A 91 -2.45 1.77 -12.75
C LEU A 91 -1.49 2.77 -13.40
N LYS A 92 -1.89 3.41 -14.51
CA LYS A 92 -1.11 4.46 -15.18
C LYS A 92 -0.94 5.70 -14.31
N SER A 93 -1.98 6.11 -13.60
CA SER A 93 -1.91 7.23 -12.66
C SER A 93 -0.90 6.94 -11.54
N LEU A 94 -0.95 5.74 -10.95
CA LEU A 94 -0.01 5.34 -9.90
C LEU A 94 1.44 5.30 -10.42
N GLU A 95 1.67 4.72 -11.59
CA GLU A 95 2.99 4.67 -12.22
C GLU A 95 3.54 6.07 -12.52
N SER A 96 2.69 6.95 -13.06
CA SER A 96 3.11 8.33 -13.36
C SER A 96 3.42 9.11 -12.10
N LEU A 97 2.59 8.96 -11.06
CA LEU A 97 2.79 9.59 -9.76
C LEU A 97 4.12 9.12 -9.15
N LEU A 98 4.36 7.81 -9.09
CA LEU A 98 5.63 7.28 -8.55
C LEU A 98 6.85 7.76 -9.34
N LYS A 99 6.75 7.86 -10.66
CA LYS A 99 7.83 8.40 -11.49
C LYS A 99 8.13 9.86 -11.20
N GLN A 100 7.09 10.68 -10.99
CA GLN A 100 7.25 12.08 -10.58
C GLN A 100 7.87 12.17 -9.19
N GLN A 101 7.35 11.43 -8.22
CA GLN A 101 7.83 11.47 -6.84
C GLN A 101 9.28 10.98 -6.72
N ARG A 102 9.67 9.91 -7.44
CA ARG A 102 11.08 9.48 -7.51
C ARG A 102 12.02 10.59 -7.95
N ARG A 103 11.62 11.40 -8.94
CA ARG A 103 12.43 12.54 -9.42
C ARG A 103 12.53 13.64 -8.36
N VAL A 104 11.40 13.99 -7.75
CA VAL A 104 11.34 14.99 -6.67
C VAL A 104 12.22 14.57 -5.49
N TYR A 105 12.09 13.33 -5.02
CA TYR A 105 12.89 12.83 -3.89
C TYR A 105 14.38 12.68 -4.21
N GLN A 106 14.74 12.30 -5.44
CA GLN A 106 16.14 12.29 -5.88
C GLN A 106 16.77 13.68 -5.91
N GLN A 107 15.98 14.72 -6.20
CA GLN A 107 16.42 16.12 -6.18
C GLN A 107 16.47 16.69 -4.75
N GLN A 108 15.61 16.21 -3.84
CA GLN A 108 15.57 16.62 -2.42
C GLN A 108 16.64 15.94 -1.54
N LEU A 109 17.34 14.92 -2.03
CA LEU A 109 18.48 14.26 -1.39
C LEU A 109 19.76 15.14 -1.42
N HIS A 110 19.63 16.44 -1.20
CA HIS A 110 20.77 17.28 -0.82
C HIS A 110 21.35 16.75 0.50
N PRO A 111 22.70 16.72 0.67
CA PRO A 111 23.38 16.00 1.77
C PRO A 111 23.09 16.52 3.19
N ASN A 112 22.26 17.55 3.34
CA ASN A 112 21.92 18.16 4.63
C ASN A 112 20.51 17.79 5.15
N THR A 113 19.70 17.04 4.40
CA THR A 113 18.38 16.55 4.84
C THR A 113 18.48 15.16 5.47
N VAL A 114 19.42 14.97 6.41
CA VAL A 114 19.34 13.84 7.33
C VAL A 114 18.33 14.20 8.41
N ARG A 115 17.08 13.75 8.23
CA ARG A 115 16.15 13.55 9.34
C ARG A 115 15.70 12.10 9.34
N THR A 116 16.60 11.21 9.72
CA THR A 116 16.19 9.93 10.28
C THR A 116 15.70 10.21 11.69
N TYR A 117 14.40 10.41 11.83
CA TYR A 117 13.75 10.18 13.12
C TYR A 117 14.09 8.74 13.54
N PRO A 118 14.42 8.46 14.80
CA PRO A 118 14.26 7.10 15.31
C PRO A 118 12.75 6.84 15.33
N ILE A 119 12.21 6.42 14.20
CA ILE A 119 10.85 5.91 14.11
C ILE A 119 10.89 4.64 14.94
N PHE A 120 10.15 4.60 16.04
CA PHE A 120 9.95 3.33 16.73
C PHE A 120 9.11 2.47 15.80
N THR A 121 9.77 1.55 15.14
CA THR A 121 9.13 0.67 14.18
C THR A 121 8.87 -0.67 14.83
N MET A 122 7.68 -1.24 14.61
CA MET A 122 7.43 -2.63 14.97
C MET A 122 6.70 -3.39 13.85
N PRO A 123 6.86 -4.72 13.78
CA PRO A 123 6.08 -5.55 12.88
C PRO A 123 4.58 -5.39 13.15
N GLY A 124 3.77 -5.19 12.11
CA GLY A 124 2.33 -5.00 12.26
C GLY A 124 1.62 -6.17 12.96
N SER A 125 2.14 -7.40 12.81
CA SER A 125 1.66 -8.57 13.54
C SER A 125 1.86 -8.48 15.06
N PHE A 126 2.98 -7.89 15.50
CA PHE A 126 3.26 -7.66 16.92
C PHE A 126 2.38 -6.53 17.47
N PHE A 127 2.16 -5.49 16.67
CA PHE A 127 1.24 -4.41 17.03
C PHE A 127 -0.21 -4.91 17.20
N LEU A 128 -0.70 -5.74 16.26
CA LEU A 128 -2.02 -6.38 16.35
C LEU A 128 -2.13 -7.28 17.60
N TYR A 129 -1.08 -8.04 17.89
CA TYR A 129 -1.03 -8.85 19.11
C TYR A 129 -1.13 -7.99 20.38
N LEU A 130 -0.40 -6.87 20.44
CA LEU A 130 -0.47 -5.94 21.57
C LEU A 130 -1.86 -5.29 21.68
N HIS A 131 -2.47 -4.91 20.57
CA HIS A 131 -3.82 -4.34 20.55
C HIS A 131 -4.86 -5.32 21.11
N ASP A 132 -4.79 -6.60 20.73
CA ASP A 132 -5.71 -7.64 21.22
C ASP A 132 -5.50 -7.98 22.71
N LYS A 133 -4.25 -7.98 23.16
CA LYS A 133 -3.89 -8.44 24.52
C LYS A 133 -3.88 -7.35 25.57
N ASP A 134 -3.51 -6.13 25.19
CA ASP A 134 -3.45 -4.98 26.07
C ASP A 134 -3.71 -3.66 25.31
N PRO A 135 -4.98 -3.33 25.02
CA PRO A 135 -5.35 -2.08 24.35
C PRO A 135 -4.88 -0.82 25.10
N ASN A 136 -4.76 -0.92 26.43
CA ASN A 136 -4.31 0.20 27.26
C ASN A 136 -2.81 0.47 27.05
N LEU A 137 -2.00 -0.58 26.94
CA LEU A 137 -0.58 -0.45 26.61
C LEU A 137 -0.39 0.18 25.22
N VAL A 138 -1.20 -0.21 24.23
CA VAL A 138 -1.17 0.42 22.90
C VAL A 138 -1.52 1.90 22.98
N THR A 139 -2.55 2.26 23.74
CA THR A 139 -2.94 3.67 23.93
C THR A 139 -1.83 4.48 24.59
N GLN A 140 -1.25 3.96 25.68
CA GLN A 140 -0.11 4.58 26.35
C GLN A 140 1.10 4.73 25.44
N PHE A 141 1.36 3.72 24.61
CA PHE A 141 2.45 3.73 23.66
C PHE A 141 2.27 4.83 22.60
N ILE A 142 1.05 4.98 22.05
CA ILE A 142 0.70 6.05 21.11
C ILE A 142 0.83 7.43 21.76
N ASP A 143 0.30 7.60 22.97
CA ASP A 143 0.36 8.87 23.69
C ASP A 143 1.81 9.26 24.00
N ASN A 144 2.65 8.31 24.44
CA ASN A 144 4.07 8.56 24.69
C ASN A 144 4.84 8.93 23.41
N LEU A 145 4.53 8.30 22.27
CA LEU A 145 5.13 8.67 20.99
C LEU A 145 4.75 10.10 20.58
N ARG A 146 3.48 10.49 20.73
CA ARG A 146 3.03 11.85 20.45
C ARG A 146 3.73 12.86 21.34
N ASP A 147 3.81 12.58 22.64
CA ASP A 147 4.43 13.48 23.60
C ASP A 147 5.93 13.64 23.31
N TYR A 148 6.60 12.56 22.88
CA TYR A 148 7.99 12.61 22.38
C TYR A 148 8.12 13.43 21.09
N GLU A 149 7.23 13.24 20.12
CA GLU A 149 7.21 14.03 18.87
C GLU A 149 6.99 15.52 19.14
N LEU A 150 6.05 15.88 20.03
CA LEU A 150 5.78 17.27 20.42
C LEU A 150 6.97 17.92 21.12
N LEU A 151 7.64 17.19 22.02
CA LEU A 151 8.86 17.66 22.69
C LEU A 151 9.99 17.90 21.69
N TYR A 152 10.18 16.96 20.76
CA TYR A 152 11.22 17.05 19.74
C TYR A 152 10.92 18.15 18.71
N GLU A 153 9.66 18.34 18.29
CA GLU A 153 9.27 19.44 17.40
C GLU A 153 9.49 20.81 18.04
N ALA A 154 9.23 20.95 19.34
CA ALA A 154 9.48 22.19 20.08
C ALA A 154 10.99 22.51 20.13
N GLU A 155 11.85 21.51 20.35
CA GLU A 155 13.31 21.69 20.28
C GLU A 155 13.79 21.98 18.84
N TYR A 156 13.14 21.41 17.82
CA TYR A 156 13.50 21.60 16.42
C TYR A 156 12.96 22.90 15.80
N GLN A 157 11.89 23.49 16.32
CA GLN A 157 11.42 24.80 15.83
C GLN A 157 12.47 25.90 16.03
N GLY A 158 13.29 25.83 17.09
CA GLY A 158 14.46 26.69 17.27
C GLY A 158 15.55 26.53 16.19
N LEU A 159 15.56 25.42 15.45
CA LEU A 159 16.46 25.16 14.33
C LEU A 159 15.85 25.55 12.96
N LYS A 160 14.53 25.45 12.79
CA LYS A 160 13.83 25.81 11.53
C LYS A 160 13.90 27.30 11.21
N GLU A 161 13.99 28.20 12.22
CA GLU A 161 14.14 29.64 11.96
C GLU A 161 15.45 30.01 11.24
N LYS A 162 16.47 29.14 11.26
CA LYS A 162 17.72 29.33 10.50
C LYS A 162 17.67 28.87 9.04
N PHE A 163 16.62 28.14 8.63
CA PHE A 163 16.50 27.59 7.28
C PHE A 163 15.20 28.01 6.59
N LYS A 164 14.76 29.25 6.82
CA LYS A 164 13.80 29.90 5.92
C LYS A 164 14.53 30.23 4.62
N ASN A 165 14.44 29.33 3.65
CA ASN A 165 14.35 29.64 2.23
C ASN A 165 14.12 28.34 1.48
N GLU A 166 12.89 28.13 1.06
CA GLU A 166 12.49 27.75 -0.29
C GLU A 166 11.00 27.38 -0.23
N ASP A 167 10.21 28.09 -1.02
CA ASP A 167 8.80 27.80 -1.26
C ASP A 167 8.68 26.40 -1.86
N TYR A 168 8.44 25.39 -1.02
CA TYR A 168 8.07 24.05 -1.47
C TYR A 168 6.57 24.05 -1.77
N GLU A 169 6.20 24.64 -2.92
CA GLU A 169 4.86 24.59 -3.48
C GLU A 169 4.46 23.12 -3.77
N CYS A 170 3.50 22.61 -2.98
CA CYS A 170 2.35 21.77 -3.37
C CYS A 170 2.46 20.57 -4.36
N ASP A 171 3.63 20.05 -4.74
CA ASP A 171 3.75 19.01 -5.79
C ASP A 171 4.16 17.60 -5.30
N SER A 172 4.44 17.43 -4.00
CA SER A 172 4.89 16.15 -3.44
C SER A 172 3.81 15.50 -2.59
N VAL A 173 3.52 14.23 -2.87
CA VAL A 173 2.82 13.36 -1.90
C VAL A 173 3.64 13.27 -0.61
N SER A 174 3.01 12.88 0.49
CA SER A 174 3.71 12.72 1.76
C SER A 174 4.94 11.80 1.61
N ARG A 175 6.04 12.14 2.28
CA ARG A 175 7.28 11.33 2.30
C ARG A 175 7.00 9.88 2.63
N ARG A 176 6.05 9.69 3.52
CA ARG A 176 5.64 8.38 3.97
C ARG A 176 4.88 7.58 2.92
N TRP A 177 3.96 8.19 2.18
CA TRP A 177 3.35 7.52 1.03
C TRP A 177 4.42 7.08 0.03
N TYR A 178 5.42 7.93 -0.20
CA TYR A 178 6.54 7.58 -1.09
C TYR A 178 7.36 6.42 -0.53
N ASP A 179 7.77 6.45 0.74
CA ASP A 179 8.55 5.38 1.36
C ASP A 179 7.78 4.05 1.36
N THR A 180 6.45 4.08 1.50
CA THR A 180 5.54 2.95 1.34
C THR A 180 5.51 2.41 -0.09
N CYS A 181 5.62 3.25 -1.12
CA CYS A 181 5.45 2.83 -2.51
C CYS A 181 6.76 2.73 -3.30
N GLN A 182 7.90 3.15 -2.74
CA GLN A 182 9.16 3.32 -3.48
C GLN A 182 9.69 2.01 -4.08
N ASN A 183 9.37 0.88 -3.46
CA ASN A 183 9.75 -0.46 -3.90
C ASN A 183 8.88 -1.00 -5.04
N ILE A 184 7.79 -0.32 -5.42
CA ILE A 184 6.95 -0.70 -6.57
C ILE A 184 7.71 -0.40 -7.87
N ASP A 185 8.37 -1.40 -8.44
CA ASP A 185 9.24 -1.26 -9.59
C ASP A 185 8.53 -1.53 -10.93
N ALA A 186 9.29 -1.46 -12.03
CA ALA A 186 8.78 -1.74 -13.37
C ALA A 186 8.33 -3.20 -13.55
N ASN A 187 8.93 -4.15 -12.81
CA ASN A 187 8.55 -5.56 -12.86
C ASN A 187 7.20 -5.78 -12.19
N TRP A 188 6.94 -5.14 -11.06
CA TRP A 188 5.64 -5.15 -10.41
C TRP A 188 4.55 -4.66 -11.38
N PHE A 189 4.74 -3.48 -11.98
CA PHE A 189 3.78 -2.96 -12.97
C PHE A 189 3.57 -3.91 -14.17
N LYS A 190 4.62 -4.60 -14.61
CA LYS A 190 4.52 -5.61 -15.68
C LYS A 190 3.68 -6.82 -15.23
N SER A 191 3.90 -7.31 -14.01
CA SER A 191 3.13 -8.41 -13.42
C SER A 191 1.66 -8.05 -13.23
N ILE A 192 1.36 -6.84 -12.76
CA ILE A 192 -0.02 -6.36 -12.60
C ILE A 192 -0.73 -6.21 -13.94
N ARG A 193 -0.08 -5.67 -14.99
CA ARG A 193 -0.65 -5.63 -16.34
C ARG A 193 -0.92 -7.03 -16.90
N LYS A 194 -0.03 -7.98 -16.61
CA LYS A 194 -0.20 -9.39 -16.99
C LYS A 194 -1.39 -10.02 -16.28
N LEU A 195 -1.60 -9.72 -15.00
CA LEU A 195 -2.79 -10.11 -14.25
C LEU A 195 -4.06 -9.53 -14.88
N ASN A 196 -4.10 -8.23 -15.17
CA ASN A 196 -5.26 -7.60 -15.82
C ASN A 196 -5.59 -8.23 -17.19
N LYS A 197 -4.56 -8.48 -18.02
CA LYS A 197 -4.73 -9.17 -19.31
C LYS A 197 -5.30 -10.58 -19.13
N THR A 198 -4.82 -11.31 -18.14
CA THR A 198 -5.30 -12.66 -17.81
C THR A 198 -6.73 -12.62 -17.28
N ARG A 199 -7.08 -11.63 -16.44
CA ARG A 199 -8.46 -11.41 -15.98
C ARG A 199 -9.40 -11.14 -17.13
N ASN A 200 -9.02 -10.28 -18.08
CA ASN A 200 -9.81 -10.05 -19.29
C ASN A 200 -10.02 -11.35 -20.08
N ARG A 201 -8.99 -12.20 -20.19
CA ARG A 201 -9.13 -13.52 -20.81
C ARG A 201 -10.08 -14.43 -20.04
N ALA A 202 -9.93 -14.50 -18.72
CA ALA A 202 -10.74 -15.31 -17.81
C ALA A 202 -12.20 -14.85 -17.72
N ALA A 203 -12.50 -13.58 -18.04
CA ALA A 203 -13.87 -13.08 -18.17
C ALA A 203 -14.62 -13.74 -19.33
N HIS A 204 -13.92 -14.01 -20.44
CA HIS A 204 -14.51 -14.55 -21.67
C HIS A 204 -14.28 -16.05 -21.88
N VAL A 205 -13.32 -16.64 -21.17
CA VAL A 205 -12.89 -18.02 -21.35
C VAL A 205 -12.90 -18.76 -20.02
N VAL A 206 -13.56 -19.91 -19.99
CA VAL A 206 -13.65 -20.80 -18.80
C VAL A 206 -12.54 -21.87 -18.79
N ASP A 207 -11.96 -22.15 -19.97
CA ASP A 207 -10.89 -23.13 -20.15
C ASP A 207 -9.63 -22.76 -19.35
N ALA A 208 -9.32 -23.59 -18.36
CA ALA A 208 -8.19 -23.45 -17.45
C ALA A 208 -6.84 -23.34 -18.18
N GLU A 209 -6.66 -24.10 -19.27
CA GLU A 209 -5.41 -24.11 -20.03
C GLU A 209 -5.13 -22.77 -20.73
N LYS A 210 -6.21 -22.15 -21.25
CA LYS A 210 -6.14 -20.81 -21.83
C LYS A 210 -5.88 -19.75 -20.77
N ILE A 211 -6.35 -19.94 -19.55
CA ILE A 211 -6.08 -19.03 -18.42
C ILE A 211 -4.60 -19.15 -18.01
N TYR A 212 -4.11 -20.37 -17.75
CA TYR A 212 -2.70 -20.61 -17.38
C TYR A 212 -1.74 -20.05 -18.42
N SER A 213 -1.94 -20.37 -19.70
CA SER A 213 -1.09 -19.88 -20.79
C SER A 213 -1.12 -18.35 -20.91
N SER A 214 -2.28 -17.71 -20.69
CA SER A 214 -2.37 -16.24 -20.69
C SER A 214 -1.61 -15.58 -19.52
N PHE A 215 -1.55 -16.28 -18.38
CA PHE A 215 -0.67 -15.92 -17.26
C PHE A 215 0.76 -16.48 -17.43
N GLY A 216 1.13 -17.04 -18.58
CA GLY A 216 2.47 -17.54 -18.86
C GLY A 216 2.89 -18.79 -18.07
N ILE A 217 1.95 -19.56 -17.54
CA ILE A 217 2.20 -20.78 -16.78
C ILE A 217 2.06 -21.99 -17.70
N ASN A 218 3.15 -22.76 -17.80
CA ASN A 218 3.25 -23.94 -18.67
C ASN A 218 3.84 -25.16 -17.92
N GLY A 219 3.72 -26.34 -18.53
CA GLY A 219 4.25 -27.61 -18.00
C GLY A 219 3.39 -28.22 -16.89
N ALA A 220 3.96 -29.13 -16.09
CA ALA A 220 3.26 -29.76 -14.98
C ALA A 220 2.98 -28.77 -13.82
N ASN A 221 2.04 -29.14 -12.94
CA ASN A 221 1.70 -28.43 -11.68
C ASN A 221 1.26 -26.97 -11.88
N LYS A 222 0.47 -26.69 -12.93
CA LYS A 222 0.07 -25.31 -13.30
C LYS A 222 -0.70 -24.59 -12.21
N LEU A 223 -1.62 -25.29 -11.52
CA LEU A 223 -2.39 -24.70 -10.42
C LEU A 223 -1.48 -24.26 -9.27
N ILE A 224 -0.55 -25.12 -8.85
CA ILE A 224 0.41 -24.83 -7.78
C ILE A 224 1.28 -23.63 -8.16
N LYS A 225 1.79 -23.61 -9.40
CA LYS A 225 2.56 -22.46 -9.92
C LYS A 225 1.75 -21.18 -9.92
N LEU A 226 0.46 -21.24 -10.30
CA LEU A 226 -0.41 -20.07 -10.29
C LEU A 226 -0.60 -19.53 -8.89
N LYS A 227 -0.95 -20.39 -7.92
CA LYS A 227 -1.09 -20.00 -6.52
C LYS A 227 0.20 -19.36 -5.99
N ALA A 228 1.35 -20.00 -6.21
CA ALA A 228 2.64 -19.48 -5.77
C ALA A 228 2.98 -18.10 -6.37
N GLU A 229 2.76 -17.90 -7.66
CA GLU A 229 2.99 -16.61 -8.32
C GLU A 229 2.04 -15.51 -7.81
N LEU A 230 0.77 -15.84 -7.55
CA LEU A 230 -0.19 -14.88 -7.03
C LEU A 230 0.12 -14.51 -5.57
N ILE A 231 0.45 -15.47 -4.72
CA ILE A 231 0.89 -15.22 -3.34
C ILE A 231 2.16 -14.38 -3.32
N LYS A 232 3.16 -14.72 -4.15
CA LYS A 232 4.37 -13.92 -4.28
C LYS A 232 4.06 -12.47 -4.66
N LEU A 233 3.18 -12.27 -5.64
CA LEU A 233 2.78 -10.93 -6.08
C LEU A 233 2.09 -10.13 -4.96
N LEU A 234 1.27 -10.80 -4.14
CA LEU A 234 0.66 -10.19 -2.95
C LEU A 234 1.72 -9.86 -1.90
N ASP A 235 2.63 -10.77 -1.59
CA ASP A 235 3.69 -10.53 -0.61
C ASP A 235 4.59 -9.37 -1.04
N GLU A 236 4.98 -9.30 -2.32
CA GLU A 236 5.72 -8.17 -2.88
C GLU A 236 4.95 -6.83 -2.79
N ALA A 237 3.62 -6.87 -2.70
CA ALA A 237 2.77 -5.68 -2.56
C ALA A 237 2.45 -5.32 -1.10
N PHE A 238 2.65 -6.23 -0.13
CA PHE A 238 2.20 -6.11 1.26
C PHE A 238 3.26 -6.27 2.34
N PHE A 239 4.36 -6.91 2.02
CA PHE A 239 5.43 -7.23 2.93
C PHE A 239 6.71 -7.07 2.13
N PHE A 240 7.25 -5.86 2.13
CA PHE A 240 8.60 -5.69 1.62
C PHE A 240 9.51 -6.44 2.58
N ASN A 241 9.88 -7.67 2.19
CA ASN A 241 10.89 -8.44 2.88
C ASN A 241 12.18 -7.61 2.85
N GLY A 242 12.49 -6.98 3.98
CA GLY A 242 13.86 -6.71 4.39
C GLY A 242 14.54 -8.01 4.81
#